data_AF-W2S991-F1
#
_entry.id   AF-W2S991-F1
#
_cell.length_a   1.000
_cell.length_b   1.000
_cell.length_c   1.000
_cell.angle_alpha   90.00
_cell.angle_beta   90.00
_cell.angle_gamma   90.00
#
_symmetry.space_group_name_H-M   'P 1'
#
loop_
_entity.id
_entity.type
_entity.pdbx_description
1 polymer ?
#
loop_
_entity_poly.entity_id
_entity_poly.type
_entity_poly.pdbx_seq_one_letter_code
_entity_poly.pdbx_strand_id
1 'polypeptide(L)'
;MAFCTFWTVLLLSGSFTGAVPSLSRALPKLKRASGITSFLVEPESTFFSTANVAYSSTLNIDASDGDLWPTTWADDGSLYTANGDGRGFSADQADFGDIVMNRLDGTPETGITGMRLASGTALGPVWTPGSYNRKPTGIVAVDGDEDGHDELYLAVQDLNNGTAGPGGGPTGDAFNEAPAASILRSTDYGVTWTPTGKAMFSNHVFTTVFFLDFGQSNSHASVLGANDAKYVYAYGLDNNWRDSVNNAVPDPQDLYLGRAPISSIQDITTWEFFSGTASSPAWDSDINARRSVLHDNRREYPGGTTTDGFSIISQGSVVYNAPLDRYIYSSWSDYSFEFYEAPQPWGPFTLFHHKDFGPTPWFGMNTTTPKNGGYATTIPSKFISADGMDMWVQSNWFVGAAAGSDWNYCFSLRPLVVTRYGGSAARPTNQASDDTNLARADDTVAIDKTSHYGHLLYLNNGDTTYSEDSWDNTTKPLDRWGYTWPMPVNTNRVVYTTGDSFPDGGYFSANLTVQVRQNLQWTDVAGLKIDPPYPYSAAANPQQRFTFTFDDVVGDGVQIIGVPGGTSSFTSVAELEVYYGAS
;
A
#
# COMPACT_ATOMS: atom_id res chain seq x y z
N MET A 1 -2.11 22.60 -20.36
CA MET A 1 -2.64 21.89 -21.54
C MET A 1 -1.48 21.29 -22.37
N ALA A 2 -0.64 20.45 -21.74
CA ALA A 2 0.47 19.74 -22.37
C ALA A 2 0.62 18.36 -21.70
N PHE A 3 -0.42 17.54 -21.82
CA PHE A 3 -0.45 16.18 -21.30
C PHE A 3 -1.33 15.38 -22.26
N CYS A 4 -0.74 14.81 -23.32
CA CYS A 4 -1.43 13.84 -24.19
C CYS A 4 -0.46 13.30 -25.24
N THR A 5 0.38 12.34 -24.84
CA THR A 5 0.98 11.22 -25.60
C THR A 5 2.12 10.74 -24.70
N PHE A 6 2.15 9.50 -24.24
CA PHE A 6 2.80 8.38 -24.93
C PHE A 6 2.49 7.10 -24.17
N TRP A 7 1.96 6.07 -24.84
CA TRP A 7 2.28 4.65 -24.64
C TRP A 7 1.80 3.89 -25.89
N THR A 8 2.68 3.72 -26.87
CA THR A 8 2.54 2.68 -27.90
C THR A 8 3.96 2.36 -28.38
N VAL A 9 4.56 1.28 -27.86
CA VAL A 9 5.80 0.75 -28.44
C VAL A 9 5.44 -0.40 -29.37
N LEU A 10 5.78 -0.19 -30.63
CA LEU A 10 5.64 -1.11 -31.75
C LEU A 10 6.74 -2.17 -31.66
N LEU A 11 6.36 -3.45 -31.66
CA LEU A 11 7.26 -4.60 -31.82
C LEU A 11 7.94 -4.57 -33.21
N LEU A 12 9.27 -4.58 -33.24
CA LEU A 12 10.06 -4.89 -34.44
C LEU A 12 11.01 -6.05 -34.15
N SER A 13 10.72 -7.18 -34.79
CA SER A 13 11.48 -8.43 -34.78
C SER A 13 12.83 -8.27 -35.50
N GLY A 14 13.93 -8.53 -34.79
CA GLY A 14 15.27 -8.65 -35.35
C GLY A 14 15.89 -10.01 -35.01
N SER A 15 15.97 -10.89 -36.00
CA SER A 15 16.61 -12.20 -35.92
C SER A 15 18.14 -12.09 -35.99
N PHE A 16 18.84 -12.59 -34.96
CA PHE A 16 20.28 -12.84 -35.02
C PHE A 16 20.58 -14.34 -34.86
N THR A 17 21.10 -14.94 -35.93
CA THR A 17 21.68 -16.28 -35.95
C THR A 17 23.18 -16.19 -35.62
N GLY A 18 23.61 -16.84 -34.55
CA GLY A 18 25.03 -17.00 -34.21
C GLY A 18 25.25 -18.29 -33.42
N ALA A 19 26.07 -19.19 -33.97
CA ALA A 19 26.36 -20.52 -33.43
C ALA A 19 27.21 -20.47 -32.14
N VAL A 20 26.90 -21.36 -31.19
CA VAL A 20 27.65 -21.56 -29.93
C VAL A 20 28.50 -22.84 -30.04
N PRO A 21 29.81 -22.83 -29.71
CA PRO A 21 30.59 -24.06 -29.63
C PRO A 21 30.42 -24.75 -28.28
N SER A 22 30.31 -26.09 -28.32
CA SER A 22 30.22 -26.96 -27.16
C SER A 22 31.55 -27.07 -26.40
N LEU A 23 31.53 -26.87 -25.09
CA LEU A 23 32.61 -27.25 -24.19
C LEU A 23 32.04 -27.93 -22.94
N SER A 24 32.17 -29.25 -22.89
CA SER A 24 31.86 -30.08 -21.74
C SER A 24 32.91 -29.92 -20.64
N ARG A 25 32.52 -29.39 -19.48
CA ARG A 25 33.26 -29.59 -18.22
C ARG A 25 32.28 -29.89 -17.10
N ALA A 26 32.58 -30.95 -16.35
CA ALA A 26 31.79 -31.47 -15.25
C ALA A 26 31.56 -30.40 -14.16
N LEU A 27 30.29 -30.22 -13.76
CA LEU A 27 29.88 -29.34 -12.68
C LEU A 27 30.23 -29.97 -11.31
N PRO A 28 30.92 -29.25 -10.41
CA PRO A 28 31.02 -29.67 -9.01
C PRO A 28 29.66 -29.48 -8.32
N LYS A 29 29.32 -30.41 -7.42
CA LYS A 29 28.09 -30.37 -6.60
C LYS A 29 28.01 -29.06 -5.81
N LEU A 30 27.10 -28.16 -6.19
CA LEU A 30 26.77 -26.98 -5.39
C LEU A 30 26.07 -27.43 -4.09
N LYS A 31 26.63 -27.00 -2.95
CA LYS A 31 25.89 -26.90 -1.70
C LYS A 31 24.74 -25.91 -1.91
N ARG A 32 23.53 -26.24 -1.42
CA ARG A 32 22.38 -25.32 -1.38
C ARG A 32 22.83 -24.00 -0.75
N ALA A 33 22.79 -22.93 -1.53
CA ALA A 33 22.75 -21.58 -1.01
C ALA A 33 21.32 -21.36 -0.47
N SER A 34 21.21 -21.09 0.82
CA SER A 34 20.00 -20.56 1.44
C SER A 34 19.81 -19.13 0.93
N GLY A 35 18.71 -18.86 0.25
CA GLY A 35 18.43 -17.54 -0.33
C GLY A 35 17.59 -17.63 -1.60
N ILE A 36 16.43 -18.27 -1.50
CA ILE A 36 15.31 -17.94 -2.39
C ILE A 36 14.37 -17.19 -1.46
N THR A 37 14.28 -15.87 -1.62
CA THR A 37 13.21 -15.04 -1.04
C THR A 37 11.90 -15.75 -1.35
N SER A 38 11.00 -15.92 -0.36
CA SER A 38 9.66 -16.43 -0.70
C SER A 38 9.08 -15.47 -1.74
N PHE A 39 8.68 -16.00 -2.90
CA PHE A 39 8.09 -15.20 -3.97
C PHE A 39 6.72 -14.62 -3.59
N LEU A 40 6.12 -15.13 -2.51
CA LEU A 40 4.96 -14.56 -1.87
C LEU A 40 5.42 -13.85 -0.60
N VAL A 41 4.88 -12.66 -0.38
CA VAL A 41 5.05 -11.90 0.85
C VAL A 41 4.05 -12.41 1.88
N GLU A 42 4.55 -12.99 2.98
CA GLU A 42 3.74 -13.37 4.12
C GLU A 42 3.95 -12.37 5.27
N PRO A 43 2.87 -11.79 5.83
CA PRO A 43 2.99 -10.90 6.98
C PRO A 43 3.63 -11.57 8.20
N GLU A 44 4.41 -10.79 8.96
CA GLU A 44 5.12 -11.24 10.16
C GLU A 44 4.39 -10.88 11.46
N SER A 45 3.51 -9.87 11.42
CA SER A 45 2.76 -9.43 12.58
C SER A 45 1.82 -10.54 13.06
N THR A 46 1.70 -10.63 14.39
CA THR A 46 0.76 -11.54 15.05
C THR A 46 -0.43 -10.83 15.67
N PHE A 47 -0.59 -9.54 15.38
CA PHE A 47 -1.66 -8.73 15.97
C PHE A 47 -3.01 -8.93 15.28
N PHE A 48 -3.00 -9.14 13.96
CA PHE A 48 -4.21 -9.35 13.16
C PHE A 48 -4.28 -10.77 12.61
N SER A 49 -5.48 -11.36 12.62
CA SER A 49 -5.78 -12.63 11.95
C SER A 49 -6.04 -12.43 10.47
N THR A 50 -6.76 -11.36 10.13
CA THR A 50 -7.19 -11.04 8.77
C THR A 50 -7.00 -9.56 8.52
N ALA A 51 -6.69 -9.23 7.27
CA ALA A 51 -6.62 -7.88 6.75
C ALA A 51 -7.06 -7.90 5.28
N ASN A 52 -7.88 -6.94 4.89
CA ASN A 52 -8.40 -6.82 3.53
C ASN A 52 -8.45 -5.35 3.11
N VAL A 53 -7.75 -5.00 2.03
CA VAL A 53 -7.90 -3.70 1.36
C VAL A 53 -8.47 -3.90 -0.04
N ALA A 54 -9.43 -3.06 -0.42
CA ALA A 54 -10.09 -3.19 -1.72
C ALA A 54 -9.15 -2.96 -2.92
N TYR A 55 -9.42 -3.69 -4.01
CA TYR A 55 -8.65 -3.62 -5.26
C TYR A 55 -8.74 -2.27 -5.99
N SER A 56 -9.70 -1.43 -5.63
CA SER A 56 -9.89 -0.08 -6.16
C SER A 56 -10.54 0.81 -5.10
N SER A 57 -10.51 2.12 -5.31
CA SER A 57 -11.29 3.09 -4.54
C SER A 57 -12.78 2.77 -4.62
N THR A 58 -13.49 2.78 -3.49
CA THR A 58 -14.95 2.57 -3.46
C THR A 58 -15.72 3.86 -3.21
N LEU A 59 -15.03 4.95 -2.88
CA LEU A 59 -15.59 6.28 -2.70
C LEU A 59 -14.66 7.32 -3.33
N ASN A 60 -15.15 8.02 -4.36
CA ASN A 60 -14.44 9.11 -5.03
C ASN A 60 -15.23 10.39 -4.84
N ILE A 61 -14.54 11.48 -4.50
CA ILE A 61 -15.19 12.79 -4.32
C ILE A 61 -15.06 13.58 -5.62
N ASP A 62 -16.07 13.46 -6.50
CA ASP A 62 -16.09 14.04 -7.85
C ASP A 62 -15.80 15.54 -7.92
N ALA A 63 -16.11 16.29 -6.85
CA ALA A 63 -15.85 17.72 -6.76
C ALA A 63 -14.37 18.08 -6.55
N SER A 64 -13.51 17.08 -6.27
CA SER A 64 -12.09 17.25 -6.00
C SER A 64 -11.21 16.81 -7.17
N ASP A 65 -10.02 17.37 -7.26
CA ASP A 65 -9.09 17.16 -8.38
C ASP A 65 -7.65 17.32 -7.89
N GLY A 66 -6.83 16.29 -8.09
CA GLY A 66 -5.44 16.27 -7.68
C GLY A 66 -5.01 14.93 -7.10
N ASP A 67 -3.71 14.81 -6.86
CA ASP A 67 -3.08 13.66 -6.21
C ASP A 67 -2.44 14.03 -4.89
N LEU A 68 -2.06 13.03 -4.10
CA LEU A 68 -1.53 13.19 -2.74
C LEU A 68 -2.58 13.83 -1.83
N TRP A 69 -2.84 13.28 -0.66
CA TRP A 69 -3.73 13.96 0.27
C TRP A 69 -3.34 13.64 1.72
N PRO A 70 -2.17 14.09 2.22
CA PRO A 70 -1.91 14.08 3.66
C PRO A 70 -3.04 14.79 4.38
N THR A 71 -3.49 14.23 5.50
CA THR A 71 -4.64 14.74 6.24
C THR A 71 -4.31 14.99 7.70
N THR A 72 -5.03 15.92 8.32
CA THR A 72 -5.06 16.09 9.78
C THR A 72 -6.46 16.49 10.22
N TRP A 73 -6.84 16.09 11.44
CA TRP A 73 -8.14 16.40 12.03
C TRP A 73 -7.99 17.51 13.06
N ALA A 74 -8.56 18.68 12.78
CA ALA A 74 -8.44 19.85 13.67
C ALA A 74 -9.56 19.90 14.73
N ASP A 75 -9.33 20.73 15.75
CA ASP A 75 -10.25 21.09 16.82
C ASP A 75 -11.65 21.53 16.36
N ASP A 76 -11.76 22.20 15.21
CA ASP A 76 -13.04 22.63 14.61
C ASP A 76 -13.89 21.47 14.06
N GLY A 77 -13.35 20.25 14.11
CA GLY A 77 -14.00 19.03 13.66
C GLY A 77 -13.80 18.73 12.18
N SER A 78 -13.15 19.60 11.41
CA SER A 78 -12.88 19.40 10.00
C SER A 78 -11.57 18.65 9.76
N LEU A 79 -11.48 18.03 8.58
CA LEU A 79 -10.24 17.45 8.09
C LEU A 79 -9.55 18.47 7.19
N TYR A 80 -8.27 18.71 7.40
CA TYR A 80 -7.46 19.59 6.57
C TYR A 80 -6.47 18.75 5.76
N THR A 81 -6.34 19.06 4.48
CA THR A 81 -5.51 18.29 3.55
C THR A 81 -4.96 19.15 2.44
N ALA A 82 -3.83 18.76 1.86
CA ALA A 82 -3.26 19.42 0.70
C ALA A 82 -3.06 18.41 -0.43
N ASN A 83 -3.39 18.78 -1.66
CA ASN A 83 -3.11 17.98 -2.85
C ASN A 83 -1.97 18.57 -3.68
N GLY A 84 -1.27 17.71 -4.40
CA GLY A 84 -0.40 18.03 -5.51
C GLY A 84 -1.17 18.13 -6.84
N ASP A 85 -0.56 18.82 -7.81
CA ASP A 85 -0.91 18.88 -9.23
C ASP A 85 -2.42 18.82 -9.52
N GLY A 86 -3.19 19.79 -9.04
CA GLY A 86 -4.63 19.73 -9.20
C GLY A 86 -5.34 21.04 -8.87
N ARG A 87 -6.67 20.99 -8.92
CA ARG A 87 -7.54 22.12 -8.63
C ARG A 87 -8.11 22.09 -7.22
N GLY A 88 -7.85 21.03 -6.44
CA GLY A 88 -8.51 20.82 -5.16
C GLY A 88 -10.02 20.79 -5.37
N PHE A 89 -10.78 21.50 -4.52
CA PHE A 89 -12.24 21.59 -4.64
C PHE A 89 -12.74 22.76 -5.51
N SER A 90 -12.02 23.08 -6.60
CA SER A 90 -12.45 24.11 -7.56
C SER A 90 -13.01 23.51 -8.86
N ALA A 91 -14.15 24.05 -9.30
CA ALA A 91 -14.72 23.76 -10.61
C ALA A 91 -14.02 24.53 -11.75
N ASP A 92 -13.27 25.60 -11.45
CA ASP A 92 -12.57 26.40 -12.46
C ASP A 92 -11.26 25.71 -12.89
N GLN A 93 -11.11 25.47 -14.19
CA GLN A 93 -9.90 24.87 -14.75
C GLN A 93 -8.67 25.78 -14.62
N ALA A 94 -8.88 27.10 -14.49
CA ALA A 94 -7.80 28.05 -14.29
C ALA A 94 -7.14 27.96 -12.91
N ASP A 95 -7.79 27.29 -11.95
CA ASP A 95 -7.31 27.17 -10.56
C ASP A 95 -6.28 26.04 -10.36
N PHE A 96 -5.76 25.42 -11.42
CA PHE A 96 -4.73 24.39 -11.29
C PHE A 96 -3.49 24.93 -10.54
N GLY A 97 -3.00 24.19 -9.55
CA GLY A 97 -1.77 24.48 -8.81
C GLY A 97 -0.90 23.24 -8.62
N ASP A 98 0.41 23.44 -8.48
CA ASP A 98 1.35 22.36 -8.13
C ASP A 98 1.10 21.80 -6.73
N ILE A 99 0.56 22.65 -5.84
CA ILE A 99 0.05 22.33 -4.51
C ILE A 99 -1.20 23.16 -4.18
N VAL A 100 -2.20 22.56 -3.54
CA VAL A 100 -3.46 23.21 -3.16
C VAL A 100 -3.90 22.73 -1.76
N MET A 101 -4.21 23.66 -0.87
CA MET A 101 -4.73 23.42 0.47
C MET A 101 -6.27 23.39 0.45
N ASN A 102 -6.85 22.43 1.15
CA ASN A 102 -8.29 22.19 1.20
C ASN A 102 -8.77 21.86 2.62
N ARG A 103 -10.02 22.22 2.92
CA ARG A 103 -10.78 21.74 4.08
C ARG A 103 -11.81 20.74 3.61
N LEU A 104 -11.99 19.65 4.35
CA LEU A 104 -13.06 18.67 4.17
C LEU A 104 -13.97 18.60 5.39
N ASP A 105 -15.26 18.50 5.15
CA ASP A 105 -16.31 18.31 6.14
C ASP A 105 -17.04 16.99 5.89
N GLY A 106 -17.58 16.40 6.96
CA GLY A 106 -18.24 15.09 6.92
C GLY A 106 -17.31 13.89 7.07
N THR A 107 -17.83 12.71 6.72
CA THR A 107 -17.18 11.39 6.77
C THR A 107 -17.64 10.55 5.57
N PRO A 108 -16.99 9.42 5.26
CA PRO A 108 -17.45 8.51 4.20
C PRO A 108 -18.92 8.07 4.34
N GLU A 109 -19.39 7.87 5.57
CA GLU A 109 -20.75 7.41 5.87
C GLU A 109 -21.79 8.54 5.77
N THR A 110 -21.37 9.78 6.04
CA THR A 110 -22.25 10.97 6.04
C THR A 110 -22.18 11.78 4.75
N GLY A 111 -21.22 11.46 3.88
CA GLY A 111 -20.85 12.24 2.71
C GLY A 111 -19.75 13.24 3.04
N ILE A 112 -18.83 13.43 2.09
CA ILE A 112 -17.71 14.37 2.21
C ILE A 112 -17.95 15.56 1.27
N THR A 113 -17.80 16.77 1.80
CA THR A 113 -17.72 18.01 1.02
C THR A 113 -16.39 18.68 1.27
N GLY A 114 -15.91 19.50 0.33
CA GLY A 114 -14.66 20.22 0.54
C GLY A 114 -14.67 21.64 0.00
N MET A 115 -13.69 22.41 0.46
CA MET A 115 -13.45 23.80 0.13
C MET A 115 -11.96 24.01 -0.16
N ARG A 116 -11.66 24.60 -1.32
CA ARG A 116 -10.32 25.08 -1.66
C ARG A 116 -9.99 26.32 -0.82
N LEU A 117 -8.79 26.38 -0.24
CA LEU A 117 -8.36 27.47 0.65
C LEU A 117 -7.22 28.31 0.03
N ALA A 118 -6.07 27.69 -0.23
CA ALA A 118 -4.87 28.36 -0.73
C ALA A 118 -4.11 27.47 -1.72
N SER A 119 -3.22 28.02 -2.52
CA SER A 119 -2.49 27.25 -3.54
C SER A 119 -1.17 27.88 -3.98
N GLY A 120 -0.26 27.04 -4.49
CA GLY A 120 0.99 27.46 -5.11
C GLY A 120 1.83 28.35 -4.19
N THR A 121 2.25 29.50 -4.69
CA THR A 121 3.12 30.45 -3.94
C THR A 121 2.47 31.04 -2.70
N ALA A 122 1.15 30.95 -2.54
CA ALA A 122 0.46 31.38 -1.32
C ALA A 122 0.75 30.43 -0.14
N LEU A 123 1.13 29.17 -0.39
CA LEU A 123 1.55 28.23 0.64
C LEU A 123 3.02 28.44 1.01
N GLY A 124 3.90 28.61 0.03
CA GLY A 124 5.32 28.85 0.30
C GLY A 124 6.20 28.92 -0.95
N PRO A 125 7.50 29.16 -0.80
CA PRO A 125 8.46 29.11 -1.92
C PRO A 125 8.80 27.66 -2.28
N VAL A 126 9.55 27.51 -3.38
CA VAL A 126 10.41 26.34 -3.63
C VAL A 126 11.80 26.76 -3.17
N TRP A 127 12.47 25.96 -2.35
CA TRP A 127 13.78 26.32 -1.77
C TRP A 127 14.96 25.95 -2.67
N THR A 128 14.76 24.95 -3.52
CA THR A 128 15.77 24.41 -4.43
C THR A 128 15.74 25.14 -5.77
N PRO A 129 16.87 25.69 -6.25
CA PRO A 129 16.94 26.27 -7.57
C PRO A 129 16.72 25.24 -8.68
N GLY A 130 16.00 25.61 -9.74
CA GLY A 130 15.81 24.79 -10.93
C GLY A 130 14.39 24.26 -11.09
N SER A 131 14.28 23.02 -11.57
CA SER A 131 13.03 22.36 -11.94
C SER A 131 12.44 21.57 -10.76
N TYR A 132 11.80 22.27 -9.83
CA TYR A 132 11.18 21.68 -8.66
C TYR A 132 9.78 22.24 -8.42
N ASN A 133 8.85 21.37 -8.01
CA ASN A 133 7.50 21.72 -7.57
C ASN A 133 7.36 21.51 -6.06
N ARG A 134 6.38 22.19 -5.46
CA ARG A 134 5.96 21.94 -4.08
C ARG A 134 5.11 20.69 -4.05
N LYS A 135 5.44 19.73 -3.19
CA LYS A 135 4.59 18.55 -2.97
C LYS A 135 4.26 18.38 -1.49
N PRO A 136 2.96 18.28 -1.14
CA PRO A 136 2.56 18.05 0.24
C PRO A 136 2.88 16.61 0.63
N THR A 137 3.55 16.45 1.77
CA THR A 137 3.98 15.14 2.27
C THR A 137 3.32 14.77 3.58
N GLY A 138 3.02 15.74 4.44
CA GLY A 138 2.33 15.52 5.70
C GLY A 138 1.71 16.81 6.26
N ILE A 139 0.71 16.69 7.13
CA ILE A 139 0.11 17.83 7.81
C ILE A 139 -0.29 17.43 9.24
N VAL A 140 -0.22 18.37 10.18
CA VAL A 140 -0.69 18.17 11.56
C VAL A 140 -1.40 19.42 12.08
N ALA A 141 -2.44 19.22 12.88
CA ALA A 141 -3.16 20.24 13.63
C ALA A 141 -2.83 20.11 15.13
N VAL A 142 -2.32 21.19 15.73
CA VAL A 142 -2.00 21.26 17.17
C VAL A 142 -2.20 22.67 17.68
N ASP A 143 -2.64 22.80 18.93
CA ASP A 143 -2.60 24.05 19.70
C ASP A 143 -1.18 24.28 20.24
N GLY A 144 -0.33 24.90 19.41
CA GLY A 144 1.09 25.07 19.69
C GLY A 144 1.40 26.25 20.63
N ASP A 145 0.50 27.24 20.72
CA ASP A 145 0.63 28.39 21.60
C ASP A 145 -0.29 28.37 22.84
N GLU A 146 -1.04 27.27 23.01
CA GLU A 146 -1.94 26.99 24.13
C GLU A 146 -3.09 28.00 24.27
N ASP A 147 -3.54 28.59 23.15
CA ASP A 147 -4.66 29.55 23.12
C ASP A 147 -6.04 28.91 22.99
N GLY A 148 -6.08 27.58 22.79
CA GLY A 148 -7.28 26.78 22.62
C GLY A 148 -7.73 26.60 21.16
N HIS A 149 -6.92 27.04 20.19
CA HIS A 149 -7.15 26.84 18.76
C HIS A 149 -5.98 26.12 18.09
N ASP A 150 -6.29 25.20 17.18
CA ASP A 150 -5.24 24.51 16.43
C ASP A 150 -4.58 25.42 15.38
N GLU A 151 -3.26 25.37 15.30
CA GLU A 151 -2.52 25.72 14.10
C GLU A 151 -2.29 24.50 13.20
N LEU A 152 -2.23 24.78 11.89
CA LEU A 152 -1.89 23.76 10.89
C LEU A 152 -0.43 23.88 10.50
N TYR A 153 0.27 22.75 10.49
CA TYR A 153 1.65 22.64 10.03
C TYR A 153 1.74 21.68 8.85
N LEU A 154 2.07 22.20 7.67
CA LEU A 154 2.14 21.44 6.41
C LEU A 154 3.60 21.21 6.01
N ALA A 155 4.01 19.95 5.96
CA ALA A 155 5.27 19.55 5.38
C ALA A 155 5.19 19.59 3.84
N VAL A 156 6.13 20.30 3.23
CA VAL A 156 6.27 20.46 1.79
C VAL A 156 7.69 20.12 1.37
N GLN A 157 7.81 19.21 0.40
CA GLN A 157 9.08 18.91 -0.24
C GLN A 157 9.22 19.61 -1.59
N ASP A 158 10.45 19.93 -1.96
CA ASP A 158 10.81 20.28 -3.33
C ASP A 158 11.02 18.99 -4.11
N LEU A 159 10.05 18.59 -4.94
CA LEU A 159 10.16 17.40 -5.77
C LEU A 159 10.59 17.79 -7.18
N ASN A 160 11.62 17.13 -7.73
CA ASN A 160 12.07 17.36 -9.09
C ASN A 160 10.90 17.15 -10.07
N ASN A 161 10.55 18.16 -10.87
CA ASN A 161 9.44 18.09 -11.83
C ASN A 161 9.91 17.83 -13.28
N GLY A 162 11.20 17.53 -13.44
CA GLY A 162 11.88 17.33 -14.71
C GLY A 162 12.16 18.63 -15.46
N THR A 163 12.97 18.54 -16.52
CA THR A 163 13.01 19.61 -17.53
C THR A 163 11.98 19.32 -18.61
N ALA A 164 11.43 20.32 -19.27
CA ALA A 164 10.59 20.07 -20.45
C ALA A 164 11.47 19.50 -21.57
N GLY A 165 11.25 18.23 -21.93
CA GLY A 165 11.82 17.61 -23.11
C GLY A 165 11.33 18.28 -24.41
N PRO A 166 11.93 17.96 -25.57
CA PRO A 166 11.45 18.45 -26.86
C PRO A 166 10.02 17.93 -27.12
N GLY A 167 9.01 18.73 -26.81
CA GLY A 167 7.60 18.32 -26.79
C GLY A 167 6.80 18.82 -25.58
N GLY A 168 7.46 19.43 -24.58
CA GLY A 168 6.79 20.07 -23.44
C GLY A 168 6.44 19.14 -22.27
N GLY A 169 6.74 17.84 -22.37
CA GLY A 169 6.61 16.89 -21.27
C GLY A 169 7.88 16.78 -20.42
N PRO A 170 7.81 16.29 -19.17
CA PRO A 170 8.98 16.11 -18.31
C PRO A 170 10.02 15.13 -18.89
N THR A 171 11.31 15.38 -18.66
CA THR A 171 12.40 14.43 -18.94
C THR A 171 12.33 13.22 -17.99
N GLY A 172 13.07 12.14 -18.31
CA GLY A 172 13.16 10.93 -17.49
C GLY A 172 13.73 11.08 -16.07
N ASP A 173 14.00 12.32 -15.64
CA ASP A 173 14.49 12.67 -14.31
C ASP A 173 13.37 13.12 -13.36
N ALA A 174 12.16 13.35 -13.86
CA ALA A 174 11.05 13.81 -13.02
C ALA A 174 10.74 12.83 -11.88
N PHE A 175 10.51 13.42 -10.71
CA PHE A 175 10.05 12.77 -9.48
C PHE A 175 11.04 11.77 -8.85
N ASN A 176 12.31 11.80 -9.27
CA ASN A 176 13.34 10.88 -8.79
C ASN A 176 14.32 11.47 -7.78
N GLU A 177 14.09 12.70 -7.30
CA GLU A 177 14.85 13.26 -6.17
C GLU A 177 14.04 14.34 -5.43
N ALA A 178 14.20 14.38 -4.10
CA ALA A 178 13.63 15.39 -3.20
C ALA A 178 14.75 16.00 -2.34
N PRO A 179 15.48 17.02 -2.84
CA PRO A 179 16.68 17.54 -2.18
C PRO A 179 16.42 18.38 -0.92
N ALA A 180 15.23 18.95 -0.78
CA ALA A 180 14.89 19.85 0.32
C ALA A 180 13.42 19.75 0.72
N ALA A 181 13.15 20.05 1.99
CA ALA A 181 11.80 20.21 2.50
C ALA A 181 11.74 21.23 3.64
N SER A 182 10.54 21.73 3.88
CA SER A 182 10.25 22.57 5.02
C SER A 182 8.83 22.40 5.52
N ILE A 183 8.56 23.01 6.68
CA ILE A 183 7.24 23.02 7.31
C ILE A 183 6.68 24.43 7.26
N LEU A 184 5.49 24.57 6.70
CA LEU A 184 4.70 25.80 6.64
C LEU A 184 3.75 25.85 7.83
N ARG A 185 3.45 27.02 8.38
CA ARG A 185 2.48 27.21 9.48
C ARG A 185 1.31 28.07 9.03
N SER A 186 0.10 27.69 9.41
CA SER A 186 -1.11 28.52 9.32
C SER A 186 -1.76 28.66 10.69
N THR A 187 -2.18 29.87 11.03
CA THR A 187 -2.88 30.22 12.29
C THR A 187 -4.36 30.58 12.03
N ASP A 188 -4.84 30.34 10.81
CA ASP A 188 -6.18 30.70 10.36
C ASP A 188 -6.82 29.57 9.54
N TYR A 189 -6.55 28.33 9.98
CA TYR A 189 -7.13 27.13 9.41
C TYR A 189 -6.86 26.98 7.91
N GLY A 190 -5.62 27.24 7.49
CA GLY A 190 -5.11 26.95 6.14
C GLY A 190 -5.39 28.03 5.10
N VAL A 191 -5.92 29.20 5.49
CA VAL A 191 -6.20 30.32 4.58
C VAL A 191 -4.91 31.08 4.23
N THR A 192 -4.08 31.40 5.22
CA THR A 192 -2.78 32.03 5.04
C THR A 192 -1.67 31.20 5.66
N TRP A 193 -0.47 31.28 5.06
CA TRP A 193 0.66 30.44 5.42
C TRP A 193 1.94 31.24 5.59
N THR A 194 2.71 30.88 6.62
CA THR A 194 4.03 31.44 6.92
C THR A 194 5.09 30.38 6.66
N PRO A 195 5.94 30.54 5.63
CA PRO A 195 7.06 29.64 5.38
C PRO A 195 8.25 29.94 6.30
N THR A 196 9.17 28.99 6.43
CA THR A 196 10.49 29.24 7.00
C THR A 196 11.38 30.04 6.06
N GLY A 197 12.36 30.77 6.61
CA GLY A 197 13.30 31.57 5.79
C GLY A 197 14.28 30.75 4.93
N LYS A 198 14.42 29.45 5.20
CA LYS A 198 15.22 28.47 4.43
C LYS A 198 14.62 27.08 4.62
N ALA A 199 14.99 26.12 3.76
CA ALA A 199 14.60 24.72 3.96
C ALA A 199 15.08 24.24 5.34
N MET A 200 14.19 23.54 6.06
CA MET A 200 14.54 22.93 7.35
C MET A 200 15.37 21.67 7.15
N PHE A 201 15.01 20.87 6.15
CA PHE A 201 15.68 19.64 5.77
C PHE A 201 16.28 19.82 4.37
N SER A 202 17.52 19.36 4.17
CA SER A 202 18.27 19.61 2.95
C SER A 202 19.30 18.51 2.69
N ASN A 203 19.90 18.53 1.50
CA ASN A 203 20.88 17.53 1.07
C ASN A 203 20.31 16.11 1.12
N HIS A 204 19.03 15.95 0.75
CA HIS A 204 18.39 14.64 0.66
C HIS A 204 18.26 13.91 2.01
N VAL A 205 18.38 14.63 3.13
CA VAL A 205 18.27 14.05 4.47
C VAL A 205 16.95 14.48 5.11
N PHE A 206 16.09 13.50 5.40
CA PHE A 206 14.78 13.69 6.03
C PHE A 206 13.90 14.67 5.22
N THR A 207 13.88 14.54 3.90
CA THR A 207 13.24 15.50 2.98
C THR A 207 11.86 15.09 2.52
N THR A 208 11.40 13.88 2.80
CA THR A 208 9.98 13.51 2.67
C THR A 208 9.41 13.29 4.06
N VAL A 209 8.68 14.27 4.58
CA VAL A 209 8.27 14.35 5.99
C VAL A 209 6.76 14.16 6.13
N PHE A 210 6.33 13.25 7.00
CA PHE A 210 4.91 13.06 7.32
C PHE A 210 4.68 12.90 8.82
N PHE A 211 3.74 13.69 9.35
CA PHE A 211 3.43 13.70 10.77
C PHE A 211 2.66 12.44 11.19
N LEU A 212 2.88 12.02 12.43
CA LEU A 212 2.06 11.03 13.11
C LEU A 212 0.70 11.65 13.45
N ASP A 213 -0.38 11.07 12.93
CA ASP A 213 -1.75 11.48 13.22
C ASP A 213 -2.25 10.81 14.51
N PHE A 214 -2.38 11.59 15.59
CA PHE A 214 -2.96 11.16 16.87
C PHE A 214 -4.46 11.44 17.00
N GLY A 215 -5.19 11.64 15.90
CA GLY A 215 -6.60 12.01 15.97
C GLY A 215 -6.83 13.51 16.07
N GLN A 216 -8.06 13.87 16.44
CA GLN A 216 -8.49 15.27 16.51
C GLN A 216 -7.58 16.11 17.41
N SER A 217 -7.07 17.23 16.89
CA SER A 217 -6.17 18.16 17.58
C SER A 217 -4.96 17.43 18.18
N ASN A 218 -4.52 16.34 17.53
CA ASN A 218 -3.43 15.49 17.99
C ASN A 218 -3.63 14.93 19.43
N SER A 219 -4.87 14.91 19.93
CA SER A 219 -5.18 14.76 21.36
C SER A 219 -4.80 13.40 21.97
N HIS A 220 -4.73 12.33 21.17
CA HIS A 220 -4.27 11.03 21.66
C HIS A 220 -2.76 10.94 21.88
N ALA A 221 -1.97 11.97 21.58
CA ALA A 221 -0.55 12.02 21.93
C ALA A 221 -0.31 11.81 23.45
N SER A 222 -1.31 12.12 24.27
CA SER A 222 -1.35 11.83 25.71
C SER A 222 -1.12 10.37 26.10
N VAL A 223 -1.34 9.40 25.19
CA VAL A 223 -1.04 7.97 25.43
C VAL A 223 0.45 7.72 25.70
N LEU A 224 1.33 8.58 25.18
CA LEU A 224 2.77 8.52 25.42
C LEU A 224 3.17 9.07 26.80
N GLY A 225 2.24 9.66 27.54
CA GLY A 225 2.48 10.32 28.82
C GLY A 225 2.82 11.80 28.68
N ALA A 226 2.70 12.54 29.78
CA ALA A 226 2.68 14.01 29.79
C ALA A 226 3.95 14.71 29.27
N ASN A 227 5.10 14.01 29.24
CA ASN A 227 6.35 14.59 28.73
C ASN A 227 6.42 14.45 27.20
N ASP A 228 6.12 13.26 26.70
CA ASP A 228 6.20 12.94 25.27
C ASP A 228 5.02 13.52 24.49
N ALA A 229 3.87 13.73 25.13
CA ALA A 229 2.71 14.40 24.53
C ALA A 229 2.94 15.88 24.17
N LYS A 230 4.06 16.48 24.60
CA LYS A 230 4.43 17.87 24.26
C LYS A 230 5.09 18.01 22.90
N TYR A 231 5.23 16.90 22.18
CA TYR A 231 5.87 16.85 20.88
C TYR A 231 4.88 16.47 19.80
N VAL A 232 5.08 17.04 18.61
CA VAL A 232 4.67 16.36 17.38
C VAL A 232 5.74 15.35 17.00
N TYR A 233 5.30 14.24 16.45
CA TYR A 233 6.17 13.21 15.89
C TYR A 233 6.04 13.24 14.37
N ALA A 234 7.16 13.15 13.66
CA ALA A 234 7.17 13.12 12.21
C ALA A 234 8.12 12.04 11.72
N TYR A 235 7.65 11.26 10.77
CA TYR A 235 8.45 10.29 10.06
C TYR A 235 9.08 10.95 8.85
N GLY A 236 10.26 10.47 8.45
CA GLY A 236 11.02 11.04 7.36
C GLY A 236 11.71 9.98 6.52
N LEU A 237 11.78 10.24 5.21
CA LEU A 237 12.61 9.49 4.27
C LEU A 237 13.78 10.36 3.79
N ASP A 238 14.88 9.69 3.49
CA ASP A 238 16.01 10.30 2.79
C ASP A 238 15.83 10.15 1.27
N ASN A 239 16.48 11.02 0.51
CA ASN A 239 16.64 10.98 -0.95
C ASN A 239 15.39 11.26 -1.76
N ASN A 240 14.35 10.43 -1.62
CA ASN A 240 13.17 10.53 -2.46
C ASN A 240 11.92 10.01 -1.73
N TRP A 241 10.77 10.44 -2.21
CA TRP A 241 9.45 10.08 -1.66
C TRP A 241 9.01 8.64 -1.98
N ARG A 242 9.72 7.97 -2.88
CA ARG A 242 9.54 6.58 -3.31
C ARG A 242 10.81 6.13 -4.02
N ASP A 243 10.84 4.87 -4.43
CA ASP A 243 11.86 4.31 -5.33
C ASP A 243 12.34 5.30 -6.39
N SER A 244 13.63 5.62 -6.48
CA SER A 244 14.16 6.48 -7.53
C SER A 244 14.29 5.65 -8.82
N VAL A 245 13.23 5.61 -9.63
CA VAL A 245 13.09 4.76 -10.82
C VAL A 245 14.29 4.80 -11.79
N ASN A 246 14.95 5.96 -11.91
CA ASN A 246 16.13 6.13 -12.76
C ASN A 246 17.48 6.04 -12.01
N ASN A 247 17.45 5.72 -10.72
CA ASN A 247 18.58 5.69 -9.78
C ASN A 247 19.37 7.03 -9.69
N ALA A 248 18.69 8.18 -9.82
CA ALA A 248 19.31 9.50 -9.61
C ALA A 248 19.84 9.67 -8.18
N VAL A 249 19.13 9.09 -7.20
CA VAL A 249 19.51 9.04 -5.78
C VAL A 249 19.21 7.63 -5.24
N PRO A 250 19.77 7.24 -4.07
CA PRO A 250 19.44 5.96 -3.44
C PRO A 250 17.96 5.85 -3.08
N ASP A 251 17.40 4.65 -3.22
CA ASP A 251 16.02 4.39 -2.86
C ASP A 251 15.79 4.43 -1.34
N PRO A 252 14.61 4.92 -0.88
CA PRO A 252 14.20 4.76 0.50
C PRO A 252 14.04 3.27 0.87
N GLN A 253 14.78 2.82 1.89
CA GLN A 253 14.64 1.49 2.53
C GLN A 253 14.51 1.60 4.05
N ASP A 254 14.60 2.82 4.57
CA ASP A 254 14.63 3.14 5.98
C ASP A 254 13.59 4.22 6.27
N LEU A 255 12.73 3.96 7.26
CA LEU A 255 11.84 4.96 7.83
C LEU A 255 12.52 5.56 9.07
N TYR A 256 12.71 6.88 9.09
CA TYR A 256 13.26 7.59 10.24
C TYR A 256 12.17 8.29 11.03
N LEU A 257 12.44 8.61 12.29
CA LEU A 257 11.54 9.33 13.18
C LEU A 257 12.25 10.54 13.79
N GLY A 258 11.59 11.69 13.72
CA GLY A 258 11.94 12.91 14.45
C GLY A 258 10.77 13.39 15.28
N ARG A 259 11.04 14.31 16.21
CA ARG A 259 10.03 14.99 17.00
C ARG A 259 10.42 16.43 17.26
N ALA A 260 9.43 17.28 17.46
CA ALA A 260 9.63 18.68 17.82
C ALA A 260 8.62 19.11 18.88
N PRO A 261 9.00 19.99 19.83
CA PRO A 261 8.02 20.60 20.72
C PRO A 261 6.91 21.28 19.90
N ILE A 262 5.65 21.11 20.31
CA ILE A 262 4.49 21.66 19.59
C ILE A 262 4.60 23.19 19.38
N SER A 263 5.25 23.89 20.31
CA SER A 263 5.46 25.34 20.27
C SER A 263 6.57 25.81 19.32
N SER A 264 7.37 24.90 18.74
CA SER A 264 8.56 25.26 17.96
C SER A 264 8.78 24.39 16.72
N ILE A 265 7.70 23.88 16.12
CA ILE A 265 7.74 22.97 14.96
C ILE A 265 8.56 23.54 13.78
N GLN A 266 8.47 24.86 13.51
CA GLN A 266 9.24 25.51 12.44
C GLN A 266 10.72 25.83 12.79
N ASP A 267 11.17 25.53 14.01
CA ASP A 267 12.55 25.72 14.43
C ASP A 267 13.30 24.38 14.49
N ILE A 268 14.02 24.06 13.40
CA ILE A 268 14.80 22.83 13.26
C ILE A 268 15.84 22.63 14.39
N THR A 269 16.27 23.69 15.09
CA THR A 269 17.24 23.57 16.18
C THR A 269 16.65 22.95 17.45
N THR A 270 15.32 22.87 17.53
CA THR A 270 14.58 22.23 18.64
C THR A 270 14.17 20.79 18.35
N TRP A 271 14.39 20.32 17.13
CA TRP A 271 14.07 18.95 16.75
C TRP A 271 15.05 17.96 17.35
N GLU A 272 14.51 16.79 17.73
CA GLU A 272 15.30 15.63 18.13
C GLU A 272 14.94 14.46 17.21
N PHE A 273 15.92 13.62 16.90
CA PHE A 273 15.79 12.47 16.03
C PHE A 273 15.99 11.19 16.82
N PHE A 274 15.18 10.18 16.52
CA PHE A 274 15.25 8.90 17.20
C PHE A 274 16.63 8.26 16.95
N SER A 275 17.36 7.96 18.02
CA SER A 275 18.72 7.41 17.99
C SER A 275 18.85 6.11 18.78
N GLY A 276 17.75 5.64 19.38
CA GLY A 276 17.69 4.48 20.26
C GLY A 276 17.31 3.18 19.58
N THR A 277 16.67 2.31 20.35
CA THR A 277 16.02 1.07 19.88
C THR A 277 14.58 1.03 20.39
N ALA A 278 13.73 0.19 19.80
CA ALA A 278 12.33 0.12 20.23
C ALA A 278 12.15 -0.20 21.73
N SER A 279 13.06 -1.02 22.28
CA SER A 279 13.10 -1.39 23.70
C SER A 279 13.78 -0.36 24.62
N SER A 280 14.51 0.59 24.05
CA SER A 280 15.27 1.61 24.78
C SER A 280 15.29 2.89 23.92
N PRO A 281 14.16 3.62 23.85
CA PRO A 281 14.06 4.80 23.02
C PRO A 281 15.04 5.86 23.51
N ALA A 282 15.68 6.54 22.57
CA ALA A 282 16.62 7.62 22.80
C ALA A 282 16.48 8.65 21.68
N TRP A 283 16.85 9.89 21.98
CA TRP A 283 16.68 11.05 21.12
C TRP A 283 17.97 11.84 21.08
N ASP A 284 18.36 12.30 19.89
CA ASP A 284 19.56 13.11 19.68
C ASP A 284 19.23 14.32 18.80
N SER A 285 19.80 15.48 19.11
CA SER A 285 19.66 16.70 18.30
C SER A 285 20.44 16.63 16.98
N ASP A 286 21.47 15.78 16.87
CA ASP A 286 22.18 15.56 15.62
C ASP A 286 21.38 14.60 14.72
N ILE A 287 20.85 15.14 13.63
CA ILE A 287 20.13 14.35 12.62
C ILE A 287 20.97 13.20 12.10
N ASN A 288 22.30 13.27 12.08
CA ASN A 288 23.17 12.18 11.60
C ASN A 288 23.32 11.03 12.61
N ALA A 289 22.90 11.22 13.85
CA ALA A 289 22.84 10.17 14.86
C ALA A 289 21.54 9.34 14.79
N ARG A 290 20.61 9.73 13.89
CA ARG A 290 19.33 9.06 13.71
C ARG A 290 19.49 7.58 13.37
N ARG A 291 18.54 6.77 13.81
CA ARG A 291 18.39 5.35 13.45
C ARG A 291 17.02 5.12 12.85
N SER A 292 16.93 4.18 11.93
CA SER A 292 15.64 3.81 11.36
C SER A 292 14.77 3.09 12.39
N VAL A 293 13.47 3.40 12.38
CA VAL A 293 12.44 2.75 13.19
C VAL A 293 11.82 1.56 12.45
N LEU A 294 12.02 1.50 11.13
CA LEU A 294 11.71 0.38 10.25
C LEU A 294 12.75 0.35 9.13
N HIS A 295 13.25 -0.84 8.84
CA HIS A 295 14.09 -1.12 7.68
C HIS A 295 13.42 -2.23 6.87
N ASP A 296 13.16 -1.97 5.58
CA ASP A 296 12.65 -2.97 4.65
C ASP A 296 13.37 -2.84 3.31
N ASN A 297 14.12 -3.87 2.95
CA ASN A 297 14.92 -3.93 1.73
C ASN A 297 14.30 -4.85 0.66
N ARG A 298 13.04 -5.28 0.86
CA ARG A 298 12.32 -6.04 -0.15
C ARG A 298 12.20 -5.22 -1.43
N ARG A 299 12.23 -5.94 -2.55
CA ARG A 299 12.09 -5.40 -3.89
C ARG A 299 10.97 -6.13 -4.60
N GLU A 300 9.99 -5.39 -5.05
CA GLU A 300 8.88 -5.94 -5.83
C GLU A 300 9.10 -5.73 -7.32
N TYR A 301 8.74 -6.72 -8.13
CA TYR A 301 8.82 -6.65 -9.59
C TYR A 301 10.21 -6.35 -10.21
N PRO A 302 11.29 -7.06 -9.81
CA PRO A 302 12.60 -6.89 -10.44
C PRO A 302 12.58 -7.26 -11.93
N GLY A 303 13.31 -6.48 -12.73
CA GLY A 303 13.35 -6.63 -14.19
C GLY A 303 12.13 -6.04 -14.92
N GLY A 304 11.22 -5.39 -14.19
CA GLY A 304 10.12 -4.61 -14.74
C GLY A 304 10.55 -3.19 -15.12
N THR A 305 9.85 -2.19 -14.59
CA THR A 305 10.19 -0.77 -14.79
C THR A 305 11.60 -0.44 -14.29
N THR A 306 11.98 -1.03 -13.15
CA THR A 306 13.33 -0.95 -12.59
C THR A 306 14.03 -2.31 -12.70
N THR A 307 15.36 -2.28 -12.82
CA THR A 307 16.14 -3.52 -13.00
C THR A 307 16.16 -4.37 -11.73
N ASP A 308 16.25 -3.74 -10.56
CA ASP A 308 16.32 -4.38 -9.25
C ASP A 308 14.97 -4.47 -8.53
N GLY A 309 13.91 -3.88 -9.08
CA GLY A 309 12.57 -3.86 -8.51
C GLY A 309 12.31 -2.62 -7.64
N PHE A 310 11.04 -2.32 -7.38
CA PHE A 310 10.66 -1.16 -6.58
C PHE A 310 10.93 -1.42 -5.10
N SER A 311 11.54 -0.43 -4.45
CA SER A 311 11.56 -0.35 -2.97
C SER A 311 10.14 -0.21 -2.41
N ILE A 312 9.98 -0.69 -1.17
CA ILE A 312 8.69 -0.80 -0.49
C ILE A 312 8.43 0.36 0.48
N ILE A 313 9.48 0.99 1.00
CA ILE A 313 9.35 2.14 1.89
C ILE A 313 9.13 3.39 1.03
N SER A 314 7.97 4.03 1.16
CA SER A 314 7.60 5.22 0.39
C SER A 314 6.79 6.20 1.24
N GLN A 315 6.58 7.40 0.73
CA GLN A 315 5.71 8.41 1.32
C GLN A 315 4.34 7.80 1.58
N GLY A 316 3.84 7.97 2.80
CA GLY A 316 2.50 7.57 3.17
C GLY A 316 2.06 8.29 4.44
N SER A 317 1.44 7.57 5.37
CA SER A 317 1.02 8.11 6.66
C SER A 317 1.36 7.18 7.81
N VAL A 318 1.54 7.74 9.00
CA VAL A 318 1.46 6.96 10.23
C VAL A 318 0.32 7.52 11.07
N VAL A 319 -0.58 6.63 11.50
CA VAL A 319 -1.75 6.98 12.32
C VAL A 319 -1.77 6.17 13.59
N TYR A 320 -2.16 6.78 14.70
CA TYR A 320 -2.47 6.06 15.93
C TYR A 320 -3.94 5.63 15.92
N ASN A 321 -4.18 4.33 15.71
CA ASN A 321 -5.48 3.71 15.85
C ASN A 321 -5.76 3.47 17.33
N ALA A 322 -6.39 4.45 17.99
CA ALA A 322 -6.61 4.46 19.44
C ALA A 322 -7.43 3.26 19.96
N PRO A 323 -8.54 2.83 19.31
CA PRO A 323 -9.27 1.64 19.74
C PRO A 323 -8.43 0.35 19.70
N LEU A 324 -7.48 0.27 18.77
CA LEU A 324 -6.56 -0.85 18.63
C LEU A 324 -5.30 -0.75 19.49
N ASP A 325 -4.98 0.44 20.00
CA ASP A 325 -3.72 0.79 20.63
C ASP A 325 -2.52 0.43 19.74
N ARG A 326 -2.59 0.84 18.46
CA ARG A 326 -1.57 0.56 17.46
C ARG A 326 -1.24 1.74 16.58
N TYR A 327 0.04 1.87 16.27
CA TYR A 327 0.56 2.78 15.26
C TYR A 327 0.59 2.03 13.94
N ILE A 328 -0.05 2.56 12.91
CA ILE A 328 -0.14 1.94 11.59
C ILE A 328 0.59 2.82 10.59
N TYR A 329 1.64 2.29 9.96
CA TYR A 329 2.31 2.91 8.81
C TYR A 329 1.78 2.30 7.53
N SER A 330 1.25 3.14 6.63
CA SER A 330 0.87 2.79 5.28
C SER A 330 1.96 3.21 4.30
N SER A 331 2.46 2.25 3.53
CA SER A 331 3.44 2.45 2.46
C SER A 331 2.91 1.90 1.15
N TRP A 332 3.68 2.11 0.08
CA TRP A 332 3.36 1.63 -1.26
C TRP A 332 4.63 1.45 -2.09
N SER A 333 4.51 0.63 -3.14
CA SER A 333 5.35 0.65 -4.33
C SER A 333 4.48 0.99 -5.54
N ASP A 334 5.07 1.15 -6.73
CA ASP A 334 4.29 1.37 -7.97
C ASP A 334 3.15 0.35 -8.16
N TYR A 335 3.24 -0.87 -7.59
CA TYR A 335 2.28 -1.95 -7.78
C TYR A 335 1.67 -2.56 -6.51
N SER A 336 2.12 -2.18 -5.32
CA SER A 336 1.71 -2.83 -4.06
C SER A 336 1.49 -1.83 -2.93
N PHE A 337 0.71 -2.25 -1.94
CA PHE A 337 0.60 -1.57 -0.65
C PHE A 337 1.14 -2.44 0.48
N GLU A 338 1.76 -1.79 1.46
CA GLU A 338 2.28 -2.42 2.65
C GLU A 338 1.82 -1.69 3.89
N PHE A 339 1.35 -2.46 4.86
CA PHE A 339 0.88 -1.94 6.12
C PHE A 339 1.65 -2.58 7.26
N TYR A 340 2.25 -1.74 8.10
CA TYR A 340 3.01 -2.13 9.27
C TYR A 340 2.30 -1.66 10.53
N GLU A 341 2.33 -2.47 11.59
CA GLU A 341 1.83 -2.09 12.91
C GLU A 341 2.96 -2.08 13.93
N ALA A 342 2.86 -1.18 14.91
CA ALA A 342 3.76 -1.10 16.04
C ALA A 342 3.00 -0.80 17.34
N PRO A 343 3.53 -1.26 18.49
CA PRO A 343 2.97 -0.93 19.81
C PRO A 343 3.41 0.45 20.33
N GLN A 344 4.39 1.10 19.68
CA GLN A 344 4.96 2.41 20.04
C GLN A 344 5.30 3.17 18.75
N PRO A 345 5.38 4.51 18.77
CA PRO A 345 5.65 5.27 17.54
C PRO A 345 7.06 5.04 16.99
N TRP A 346 8.00 4.60 17.83
CA TRP A 346 9.35 4.20 17.42
C TRP A 346 9.51 2.68 17.19
N GLY A 347 8.40 1.95 17.03
CA GLY A 347 8.42 0.53 16.68
C GLY A 347 8.41 -0.44 17.87
N PRO A 348 8.74 -1.72 17.64
CA PRO A 348 9.11 -2.27 16.34
C PRO A 348 7.91 -2.29 15.40
N PHE A 349 8.10 -1.80 14.17
CA PHE A 349 7.12 -1.94 13.10
C PHE A 349 7.21 -3.34 12.50
N THR A 350 6.06 -3.97 12.30
CA THR A 350 5.96 -5.34 11.79
C THR A 350 4.92 -5.37 10.68
N LEU A 351 5.26 -5.96 9.52
CA LEU A 351 4.35 -6.06 8.38
C LEU A 351 3.13 -6.91 8.79
N PHE A 352 1.91 -6.37 8.66
CA PHE A 352 0.68 -7.12 8.91
C PHE A 352 -0.16 -7.35 7.65
N HIS A 353 0.05 -6.56 6.60
CA HIS A 353 -0.64 -6.76 5.34
C HIS A 353 0.20 -6.29 4.15
N HIS A 354 0.17 -7.09 3.08
CA HIS A 354 0.70 -6.73 1.77
C HIS A 354 -0.39 -6.99 0.74
N LYS A 355 -0.67 -5.99 -0.10
CA LYS A 355 -1.63 -6.09 -1.20
C LYS A 355 -0.90 -5.87 -2.52
N ASP A 356 -0.91 -6.88 -3.37
CA ASP A 356 -0.38 -6.82 -4.71
C ASP A 356 -1.50 -6.47 -5.72
N PHE A 357 -1.37 -5.32 -6.39
CA PHE A 357 -2.25 -4.88 -7.47
C PHE A 357 -1.73 -5.28 -8.85
N GLY A 358 -0.51 -5.78 -8.96
CA GLY A 358 0.12 -6.11 -10.22
C GLY A 358 0.50 -4.87 -11.08
N PRO A 359 1.38 -5.06 -12.07
CA PRO A 359 1.70 -4.05 -13.06
C PRO A 359 0.49 -3.47 -13.78
N THR A 360 0.63 -2.24 -14.26
CA THR A 360 -0.35 -1.59 -15.14
C THR A 360 -0.54 -2.36 -16.47
N PRO A 361 -1.69 -2.25 -17.16
CA PRO A 361 -2.75 -1.25 -16.99
C PRO A 361 -3.62 -1.49 -15.76
N TRP A 362 -3.99 -0.39 -15.11
CA TRP A 362 -5.04 -0.34 -14.10
C TRP A 362 -6.30 0.27 -14.68
N PHE A 363 -7.41 0.13 -13.96
CA PHE A 363 -8.74 0.54 -14.39
C PHE A 363 -9.42 1.36 -13.29
N GLY A 364 -9.92 2.53 -13.66
CA GLY A 364 -10.67 3.42 -12.76
C GLY A 364 -12.11 2.96 -12.55
N MET A 365 -12.81 3.66 -11.65
CA MET A 365 -14.22 3.40 -11.28
C MET A 365 -15.23 3.64 -12.40
N ASN A 366 -14.81 4.25 -13.51
CA ASN A 366 -15.62 4.41 -14.72
C ASN A 366 -15.63 3.16 -15.63
N THR A 367 -14.98 2.07 -15.22
CA THR A 367 -14.94 0.78 -15.94
C THR A 367 -15.80 -0.26 -15.25
N THR A 368 -16.08 -1.38 -15.93
CA THR A 368 -16.84 -2.51 -15.36
C THR A 368 -16.01 -3.38 -14.41
N THR A 369 -14.70 -3.19 -14.36
CA THR A 369 -13.74 -4.03 -13.62
C THR A 369 -12.65 -3.16 -12.96
N PRO A 370 -13.02 -2.26 -12.04
CA PRO A 370 -12.10 -1.28 -11.48
C PRO A 370 -11.03 -1.95 -10.61
N LYS A 371 -9.77 -1.66 -10.92
CA LYS A 371 -8.59 -2.20 -10.23
C LYS A 371 -7.45 -1.18 -10.31
N ASN A 372 -6.99 -0.68 -9.18
CA ASN A 372 -5.89 0.27 -9.06
C ASN A 372 -5.35 0.27 -7.63
N GLY A 373 -4.03 0.34 -7.43
CA GLY A 373 -3.45 0.59 -6.10
C GLY A 373 -3.33 2.09 -5.84
N GLY A 374 -2.40 2.69 -6.57
CA GLY A 374 -2.09 4.11 -6.48
C GLY A 374 -0.86 4.38 -5.61
N TYR A 375 -0.67 5.62 -5.20
CA TYR A 375 0.48 6.09 -4.43
C TYR A 375 0.07 6.99 -3.27
N ALA A 376 1.07 7.29 -2.42
CA ALA A 376 0.99 8.17 -1.27
C ALA A 376 -0.18 7.81 -0.32
N THR A 377 -0.20 6.55 0.12
CA THR A 377 -1.29 6.02 0.92
C THR A 377 -1.42 6.74 2.26
N THR A 378 -2.60 7.28 2.56
CA THR A 378 -2.87 7.91 3.87
C THR A 378 -4.11 7.33 4.54
N ILE A 379 -4.09 7.23 5.88
CA ILE A 379 -5.24 6.77 6.67
C ILE A 379 -5.67 7.93 7.59
N PRO A 380 -6.72 8.69 7.24
CA PRO A 380 -7.20 9.78 8.09
C PRO A 380 -7.77 9.24 9.40
N SER A 381 -7.23 9.69 10.54
CA SER A 381 -7.72 9.25 11.87
C SER A 381 -9.22 9.48 12.07
N LYS A 382 -9.77 10.54 11.48
CA LYS A 382 -11.20 10.88 11.48
C LYS A 382 -12.08 9.79 10.84
N PHE A 383 -11.52 8.98 9.95
CA PHE A 383 -12.22 7.93 9.20
C PHE A 383 -11.88 6.53 9.73
N ILE A 384 -11.44 6.44 10.98
CA ILE A 384 -11.29 5.17 11.69
C ILE A 384 -12.59 4.91 12.47
N SER A 385 -13.14 3.71 12.31
CA SER A 385 -14.32 3.25 13.04
C SER A 385 -14.09 3.23 14.56
N ALA A 386 -15.19 3.23 15.32
CA ALA A 386 -15.14 3.30 16.78
C ALA A 386 -14.40 2.12 17.45
N ASP A 387 -14.37 0.94 16.81
CA ASP A 387 -13.60 -0.22 17.28
C ASP A 387 -12.21 -0.34 16.61
N GLY A 388 -11.91 0.55 15.66
CA GLY A 388 -10.67 0.64 14.93
C GLY A 388 -10.47 -0.43 13.86
N MET A 389 -11.44 -1.32 13.62
CA MET A 389 -11.30 -2.46 12.70
C MET A 389 -11.58 -2.09 11.25
N ASP A 390 -12.46 -1.11 11.02
CA ASP A 390 -12.67 -0.50 9.70
C ASP A 390 -11.94 0.84 9.60
N MET A 391 -11.14 0.99 8.55
CA MET A 391 -10.36 2.18 8.24
C MET A 391 -10.54 2.55 6.76
N TRP A 392 -10.38 3.82 6.44
CA TRP A 392 -10.34 4.29 5.06
C TRP A 392 -8.91 4.65 4.66
N VAL A 393 -8.45 4.08 3.54
CA VAL A 393 -7.16 4.38 2.91
C VAL A 393 -7.41 5.31 1.73
N GLN A 394 -6.76 6.47 1.74
CA GLN A 394 -6.68 7.38 0.63
C GLN A 394 -5.50 7.01 -0.27
N SER A 395 -5.71 6.94 -1.57
CA SER A 395 -4.63 6.81 -2.57
C SER A 395 -5.03 7.45 -3.90
N ASN A 396 -4.06 7.66 -4.78
CA ASN A 396 -4.30 8.18 -6.13
C ASN A 396 -3.51 7.44 -7.20
N TRP A 397 -3.99 7.48 -8.42
CA TRP A 397 -3.28 7.03 -9.60
C TRP A 397 -3.44 8.06 -10.72
N PHE A 398 -2.39 8.26 -11.52
CA PHE A 398 -2.35 9.35 -12.53
C PHE A 398 -2.25 8.85 -13.97
N VAL A 399 -1.91 7.57 -14.21
CA VAL A 399 -1.64 7.10 -15.58
C VAL A 399 -2.95 7.05 -16.37
N GLY A 400 -3.14 8.01 -17.28
CA GLY A 400 -4.37 8.18 -18.04
C GLY A 400 -5.24 9.36 -17.59
N ALA A 401 -4.93 10.02 -16.47
CA ALA A 401 -5.62 11.23 -16.02
C ALA A 401 -5.59 12.36 -17.07
N ALA A 402 -4.51 12.44 -17.85
CA ALA A 402 -4.32 13.31 -19.02
C ALA A 402 -5.38 13.16 -20.13
N ALA A 403 -6.08 12.03 -20.19
CA ALA A 403 -7.14 11.76 -21.18
C ALA A 403 -8.56 11.99 -20.62
N GLY A 404 -8.69 12.53 -19.39
CA GLY A 404 -9.98 12.70 -18.71
C GLY A 404 -10.67 11.37 -18.38
N SER A 405 -9.92 10.26 -18.41
CA SER A 405 -10.44 8.90 -18.29
C SER A 405 -10.22 8.27 -16.92
N ASP A 406 -9.63 8.98 -15.96
CA ASP A 406 -9.32 8.41 -14.64
C ASP A 406 -10.14 9.09 -13.54
N TRP A 407 -11.00 8.31 -12.90
CA TRP A 407 -11.78 8.75 -11.74
C TRP A 407 -10.98 8.74 -10.43
N ASN A 408 -9.75 8.20 -10.41
CA ASN A 408 -8.95 8.10 -9.18
C ASN A 408 -8.04 9.32 -8.91
N TYR A 409 -8.01 10.31 -9.80
CA TYR A 409 -7.26 11.56 -9.65
C TYR A 409 -8.05 12.64 -8.87
N CYS A 410 -8.57 12.24 -7.71
CA CYS A 410 -9.38 13.05 -6.81
C CYS A 410 -9.15 12.59 -5.36
N PHE A 411 -9.77 13.22 -4.36
CA PHE A 411 -9.82 12.63 -3.02
C PHE A 411 -10.61 11.32 -3.08
N SER A 412 -9.90 10.20 -3.09
CA SER A 412 -10.44 8.86 -3.31
C SER A 412 -10.09 7.95 -2.15
N LEU A 413 -11.04 7.14 -1.71
CA LEU A 413 -10.96 6.30 -0.52
C LEU A 413 -11.32 4.85 -0.84
N ARG A 414 -10.65 3.93 -0.17
CA ARG A 414 -10.96 2.49 -0.17
C ARG A 414 -10.95 1.93 1.26
N PRO A 415 -11.79 0.92 1.56
CA PRO A 415 -11.79 0.31 2.87
C PRO A 415 -10.54 -0.54 3.08
N LEU A 416 -9.98 -0.46 4.29
CA LEU A 416 -9.08 -1.42 4.90
C LEU A 416 -9.78 -1.98 6.15
N VAL A 417 -10.08 -3.28 6.13
CA VAL A 417 -10.74 -3.98 7.23
C VAL A 417 -9.75 -4.96 7.85
N VAL A 418 -9.63 -4.93 9.17
CA VAL A 418 -8.74 -5.81 9.94
C VAL A 418 -9.50 -6.53 11.04
N THR A 419 -9.03 -7.71 11.44
CA THR A 419 -9.56 -8.38 12.63
C THR A 419 -8.43 -8.80 13.55
N ARG A 420 -8.60 -8.53 14.86
CA ARG A 420 -7.61 -8.90 15.89
C ARG A 420 -7.45 -10.42 15.94
N TYR A 421 -6.20 -10.87 16.06
CA TYR A 421 -5.90 -12.27 16.28
C TYR A 421 -6.37 -12.71 17.69
N GLY A 422 -7.26 -13.69 17.75
CA GLY A 422 -7.78 -14.26 19.01
C GLY A 422 -6.77 -15.09 19.82
N GLY A 423 -5.53 -15.24 19.32
CA GLY A 423 -4.46 -16.01 19.95
C GLY A 423 -4.51 -17.52 19.63
N SER A 424 -3.39 -18.21 19.88
CA SER A 424 -3.22 -19.65 19.58
C SER A 424 -4.08 -20.60 20.42
N ALA A 425 -4.72 -20.08 21.46
CA ALA A 425 -5.65 -20.83 22.30
C ALA A 425 -7.07 -20.91 21.71
N ALA A 426 -7.38 -20.11 20.68
CA ALA A 426 -8.67 -20.16 20.00
C ALA A 426 -8.96 -21.59 19.50
N ARG A 427 -10.24 -21.98 19.55
CA ARG A 427 -10.71 -23.31 19.17
C ARG A 427 -11.78 -23.22 18.10
N PRO A 428 -11.76 -24.13 17.12
CA PRO A 428 -12.79 -24.16 16.10
C PRO A 428 -14.13 -24.58 16.71
N THR A 429 -15.19 -23.92 16.25
CA THR A 429 -16.57 -24.18 16.70
C THR A 429 -17.43 -24.83 15.61
N ASN A 430 -16.95 -24.83 14.36
CA ASN A 430 -17.65 -25.42 13.23
C ASN A 430 -17.79 -26.94 13.39
N GLN A 431 -18.98 -27.45 13.06
CA GLN A 431 -19.31 -28.87 13.07
C GLN A 431 -19.02 -29.48 11.70
N ALA A 432 -18.82 -30.80 11.67
CA ALA A 432 -18.70 -31.52 10.41
C ALA A 432 -20.00 -31.41 9.60
N SER A 433 -19.90 -30.97 8.35
CA SER A 433 -20.97 -30.85 7.39
C SER A 433 -20.41 -30.90 5.97
N ASP A 434 -20.93 -31.82 5.16
CA ASP A 434 -20.59 -31.91 3.74
C ASP A 434 -21.19 -30.78 2.89
N ASP A 435 -22.18 -30.06 3.42
CA ASP A 435 -22.95 -29.05 2.68
C ASP A 435 -22.59 -27.60 3.07
N THR A 436 -21.87 -27.41 4.18
CA THR A 436 -21.53 -26.07 4.68
C THR A 436 -20.21 -25.60 4.07
N ASN A 437 -20.28 -24.75 3.04
CA ASN A 437 -19.12 -24.09 2.47
C ASN A 437 -18.61 -22.98 3.43
N LEU A 438 -17.50 -23.25 4.10
CA LEU A 438 -16.84 -22.34 5.05
C LEU A 438 -16.32 -21.07 4.37
N ALA A 439 -16.08 -21.09 3.05
CA ALA A 439 -15.66 -19.92 2.29
C ALA A 439 -16.77 -18.86 2.18
N ARG A 440 -18.03 -19.19 2.51
CA ARG A 440 -19.17 -18.26 2.43
C ARG A 440 -19.57 -17.67 3.79
N ALA A 441 -18.77 -17.87 4.84
CA ALA A 441 -19.01 -17.18 6.09
C ALA A 441 -18.78 -15.68 5.91
N ASP A 442 -19.61 -14.84 6.55
CA ASP A 442 -19.61 -13.37 6.38
C ASP A 442 -18.25 -12.72 6.67
N ASP A 443 -17.43 -13.34 7.53
CA ASP A 443 -16.13 -12.86 7.96
C ASP A 443 -14.94 -13.49 7.19
N THR A 444 -15.22 -14.24 6.12
CA THR A 444 -14.19 -14.84 5.27
C THR A 444 -13.47 -13.77 4.45
N VAL A 445 -12.13 -13.77 4.49
CA VAL A 445 -11.30 -12.89 3.66
C VAL A 445 -10.59 -13.71 2.59
N ALA A 446 -10.97 -13.49 1.33
CA ALA A 446 -10.29 -14.09 0.18
C ALA A 446 -8.87 -13.55 0.03
N ILE A 447 -7.95 -14.44 -0.38
CA ILE A 447 -6.56 -14.12 -0.66
C ILE A 447 -6.13 -14.67 -2.02
N ASP A 448 -5.19 -13.97 -2.63
CA ASP A 448 -4.61 -14.30 -3.91
C ASP A 448 -3.12 -13.92 -3.95
N LYS A 449 -2.44 -14.29 -5.03
CA LYS A 449 -1.17 -13.64 -5.38
C LYS A 449 -1.46 -12.23 -5.87
N THR A 450 -2.30 -12.14 -6.89
CA THR A 450 -2.82 -10.91 -7.50
C THR A 450 -4.01 -11.31 -8.38
N SER A 451 -4.95 -10.41 -8.60
CA SER A 451 -6.11 -10.61 -9.48
C SER A 451 -5.96 -9.71 -10.70
N HIS A 452 -6.19 -10.25 -11.90
CA HIS A 452 -6.12 -9.49 -13.14
C HIS A 452 -7.17 -8.37 -13.17
N TYR A 453 -8.40 -8.68 -12.75
CA TYR A 453 -9.51 -7.72 -12.73
C TYR A 453 -9.99 -7.31 -11.33
N GLY A 454 -9.48 -7.93 -10.27
CA GLY A 454 -9.78 -7.56 -8.89
C GLY A 454 -11.06 -8.18 -8.31
N HIS A 455 -11.63 -9.21 -8.94
CA HIS A 455 -12.90 -9.83 -8.56
C HIS A 455 -12.74 -11.02 -7.60
N LEU A 456 -12.21 -10.77 -6.40
CA LEU A 456 -12.05 -11.83 -5.39
C LEU A 456 -13.38 -12.46 -4.93
N LEU A 457 -14.51 -11.78 -5.13
CA LEU A 457 -15.83 -12.32 -4.83
C LEU A 457 -16.21 -13.52 -5.71
N TYR A 458 -15.57 -13.70 -6.87
CA TYR A 458 -15.84 -14.87 -7.73
C TYR A 458 -15.32 -16.18 -7.12
N LEU A 459 -14.45 -16.12 -6.11
CA LEU A 459 -13.95 -17.34 -5.49
C LEU A 459 -15.03 -18.06 -4.66
N ASN A 460 -16.05 -17.36 -4.14
CA ASN A 460 -17.02 -17.97 -3.21
C ASN A 460 -18.49 -17.57 -3.45
N ASN A 461 -18.83 -16.91 -4.56
CA ASN A 461 -20.20 -16.45 -4.80
C ASN A 461 -21.15 -17.57 -5.24
N GLY A 462 -20.64 -18.75 -5.62
CA GLY A 462 -21.42 -19.88 -6.11
C GLY A 462 -21.83 -19.82 -7.56
N ASP A 463 -21.35 -18.83 -8.30
CA ASP A 463 -21.59 -18.67 -9.73
C ASP A 463 -20.31 -18.97 -10.51
N THR A 464 -20.18 -20.23 -10.92
CA THR A 464 -19.04 -20.73 -11.69
C THR A 464 -19.05 -20.27 -13.16
N THR A 465 -19.98 -19.39 -13.56
CA THR A 465 -19.99 -18.78 -14.89
C THR A 465 -19.11 -17.54 -14.97
N TYR A 466 -18.74 -16.96 -13.82
CA TYR A 466 -17.72 -15.94 -13.72
C TYR A 466 -16.34 -16.58 -13.51
N SER A 467 -15.30 -15.85 -13.93
CA SER A 467 -13.91 -16.27 -13.78
C SER A 467 -13.07 -15.06 -13.40
N GLU A 468 -12.10 -15.27 -12.53
CA GLU A 468 -10.96 -14.38 -12.31
C GLU A 468 -9.68 -15.13 -12.69
N ASP A 469 -8.62 -14.40 -12.97
CA ASP A 469 -7.31 -14.96 -13.22
C ASP A 469 -6.21 -14.11 -12.56
N SER A 470 -5.03 -14.69 -12.38
CA SER A 470 -3.92 -14.02 -11.70
C SER A 470 -2.93 -13.36 -12.67
N TRP A 471 -3.31 -13.14 -13.93
CA TRP A 471 -2.42 -12.54 -14.91
C TRP A 471 -2.08 -11.11 -14.51
N ASP A 472 -0.79 -10.83 -14.46
CA ASP A 472 -0.23 -9.54 -14.06
C ASP A 472 0.95 -9.15 -14.97
N ASN A 473 1.01 -9.75 -16.16
CA ASN A 473 2.07 -9.51 -17.14
C ASN A 473 3.49 -9.85 -16.64
N THR A 474 3.60 -10.74 -15.64
CA THR A 474 4.90 -11.18 -15.10
C THR A 474 5.10 -12.69 -15.14
N THR A 475 6.36 -13.11 -15.11
CA THR A 475 6.72 -14.51 -14.89
C THR A 475 6.84 -14.76 -13.40
N LYS A 476 5.82 -15.40 -12.82
CA LYS A 476 5.80 -15.78 -11.40
C LYS A 476 5.98 -17.29 -11.22
N PRO A 477 6.81 -17.73 -10.25
CA PRO A 477 7.07 -19.15 -10.02
C PRO A 477 6.07 -19.81 -9.07
N LEU A 478 5.24 -19.01 -8.39
CA LEU A 478 4.18 -19.45 -7.51
C LEU A 478 2.94 -18.61 -7.75
N ASP A 479 1.80 -19.25 -7.56
CA ASP A 479 0.49 -18.64 -7.62
C ASP A 479 -0.42 -19.27 -6.57
N ARG A 480 -1.42 -18.52 -6.09
CA ARG A 480 -2.29 -18.97 -5.00
C ARG A 480 -3.72 -18.42 -5.11
N TRP A 481 -4.64 -19.18 -4.53
CA TRP A 481 -6.00 -18.77 -4.22
C TRP A 481 -6.39 -19.35 -2.87
N GLY A 482 -7.08 -18.58 -2.03
CA GLY A 482 -7.42 -19.07 -0.71
C GLY A 482 -8.29 -18.13 0.10
N TYR A 483 -8.36 -18.44 1.39
CA TYR A 483 -9.10 -17.67 2.38
C TYR A 483 -8.35 -17.61 3.70
N THR A 484 -8.66 -16.57 4.47
CA THR A 484 -8.32 -16.45 5.89
C THR A 484 -9.57 -16.13 6.69
N TRP A 485 -9.59 -16.53 7.96
CA TRP A 485 -10.71 -16.31 8.87
C TRP A 485 -10.24 -15.66 10.17
N PRO A 486 -11.10 -14.89 10.87
CA PRO A 486 -10.81 -14.36 12.18
C PRO A 486 -10.53 -15.44 13.24
N MET A 487 -11.23 -16.55 13.15
CA MET A 487 -11.18 -17.65 14.10
C MET A 487 -10.77 -18.95 13.39
N PRO A 488 -10.04 -19.84 14.07
CA PRO A 488 -9.67 -21.12 13.48
C PRO A 488 -10.91 -21.96 13.18
N VAL A 489 -10.87 -22.70 12.07
CA VAL A 489 -11.90 -23.64 11.62
C VAL A 489 -11.28 -25.02 11.42
N ASN A 490 -12.07 -26.08 11.65
CA ASN A 490 -11.75 -27.41 11.16
C ASN A 490 -11.95 -27.44 9.64
N THR A 491 -11.06 -28.08 8.90
CA THR A 491 -11.16 -28.30 7.45
C THR A 491 -10.57 -29.64 7.07
N ASN A 492 -11.09 -30.27 6.01
CA ASN A 492 -10.52 -31.49 5.43
C ASN A 492 -10.76 -31.62 3.91
N ARG A 493 -11.43 -30.64 3.30
CA ARG A 493 -11.76 -30.67 1.88
C ARG A 493 -11.77 -29.27 1.27
N VAL A 494 -11.13 -29.12 0.11
CA VAL A 494 -11.20 -27.95 -0.76
C VAL A 494 -11.71 -28.38 -2.13
N VAL A 495 -12.60 -27.61 -2.74
CA VAL A 495 -13.06 -27.85 -4.11
C VAL A 495 -12.69 -26.68 -4.98
N TYR A 496 -11.84 -26.93 -5.98
CA TYR A 496 -11.36 -25.93 -6.92
C TYR A 496 -12.06 -26.11 -8.26
N THR A 497 -12.85 -25.13 -8.66
CA THR A 497 -13.39 -25.02 -10.01
C THR A 497 -12.52 -24.05 -10.79
N THR A 498 -11.86 -24.54 -11.84
CA THR A 498 -10.97 -23.70 -12.65
C THR A 498 -11.74 -22.63 -13.42
N GLY A 499 -11.05 -21.55 -13.75
CA GLY A 499 -11.62 -20.46 -14.53
C GLY A 499 -11.65 -20.72 -16.03
N ASP A 500 -11.64 -19.63 -16.78
CA ASP A 500 -11.61 -19.64 -18.24
C ASP A 500 -10.31 -20.24 -18.81
N SER A 501 -10.40 -20.66 -20.07
CA SER A 501 -9.27 -21.20 -20.83
C SER A 501 -8.49 -20.10 -21.55
N PHE A 502 -7.16 -20.15 -21.43
CA PHE A 502 -6.26 -19.22 -22.10
C PHE A 502 -5.18 -19.99 -22.87
N PRO A 503 -4.73 -19.50 -24.04
CA PRO A 503 -3.69 -20.17 -24.81
C PRO A 503 -2.30 -20.09 -24.15
N ASP A 504 -2.09 -19.17 -23.22
CA ASP A 504 -0.81 -18.78 -22.65
C ASP A 504 -0.74 -18.91 -21.12
N GLY A 505 -1.77 -19.48 -20.48
CA GLY A 505 -1.82 -19.72 -19.03
C GLY A 505 -3.17 -20.24 -18.54
N GLY A 506 -3.52 -19.96 -17.29
CA GLY A 506 -4.81 -20.30 -16.67
C GLY A 506 -4.82 -21.59 -15.85
N TYR A 507 -3.71 -22.32 -15.72
CA TYR A 507 -3.65 -23.61 -15.02
C TYR A 507 -2.37 -23.74 -14.20
N PHE A 508 -2.36 -24.64 -13.21
CA PHE A 508 -1.13 -24.98 -12.49
C PHE A 508 -0.30 -26.00 -13.29
N SER A 509 1.01 -25.80 -13.45
CA SER A 509 1.90 -26.69 -14.22
C SER A 509 2.65 -27.70 -13.36
N ALA A 510 2.83 -27.43 -12.06
CA ALA A 510 3.51 -28.33 -11.14
C ALA A 510 3.20 -27.99 -9.68
N ASN A 511 3.46 -28.96 -8.79
CA ASN A 511 3.50 -28.78 -7.32
C ASN A 511 2.22 -28.17 -6.74
N LEU A 512 1.05 -28.46 -7.31
CA LEU A 512 -0.22 -28.00 -6.77
C LEU A 512 -0.51 -28.75 -5.46
N THR A 513 -0.64 -28.01 -4.38
CA THR A 513 -0.91 -28.54 -3.03
C THR A 513 -1.95 -27.68 -2.31
N VAL A 514 -2.39 -28.15 -1.14
CA VAL A 514 -3.20 -27.37 -0.19
C VAL A 514 -2.34 -27.05 1.03
N GLN A 515 -2.41 -25.80 1.48
CA GLN A 515 -1.83 -25.36 2.75
C GLN A 515 -2.93 -24.85 3.68
N VAL A 516 -2.74 -25.09 4.97
CA VAL A 516 -3.56 -24.53 6.04
C VAL A 516 -2.70 -23.64 6.92
N ARG A 517 -3.22 -22.48 7.30
CA ARG A 517 -2.54 -21.51 8.15
C ARG A 517 -2.79 -21.82 9.62
N GLN A 518 -1.73 -22.05 10.38
CA GLN A 518 -1.77 -22.38 11.80
C GLN A 518 -0.87 -21.44 12.56
N ASN A 519 -1.42 -20.72 13.55
CA ASN A 519 -0.69 -19.66 14.25
C ASN A 519 -0.06 -18.67 13.25
N LEU A 520 -0.84 -18.26 12.25
CA LEU A 520 -0.42 -17.33 11.20
C LEU A 520 0.75 -17.82 10.33
N GLN A 521 1.01 -19.14 10.28
CA GLN A 521 2.04 -19.75 9.45
C GLN A 521 1.46 -20.83 8.53
N TRP A 522 1.74 -20.77 7.24
CA TRP A 522 1.27 -21.74 6.25
C TRP A 522 2.02 -23.06 6.34
N THR A 523 1.28 -24.18 6.38
CA THR A 523 1.84 -25.53 6.39
C THR A 523 1.10 -26.43 5.42
N ASP A 524 1.81 -27.29 4.70
CA ASP A 524 1.23 -28.30 3.81
C ASP A 524 0.34 -29.28 4.59
N VAL A 525 -0.82 -29.62 4.04
CA VAL A 525 -1.72 -30.62 4.64
C VAL A 525 -1.17 -32.05 4.48
N ALA A 526 -1.51 -32.92 5.43
CA ALA A 526 -1.21 -34.35 5.36
C ALA A 526 -2.31 -35.12 4.61
N GLY A 527 -1.95 -36.26 4.00
CA GLY A 527 -2.94 -37.15 3.37
C GLY A 527 -3.59 -36.64 2.09
N LEU A 528 -3.03 -35.59 1.46
CA LEU A 528 -3.61 -34.92 0.29
C LEU A 528 -3.91 -35.88 -0.87
N LYS A 529 -5.14 -35.82 -1.38
CA LYS A 529 -5.61 -36.49 -2.60
C LYS A 529 -6.40 -35.51 -3.45
N ILE A 530 -6.25 -35.58 -4.78
CA ILE A 530 -6.97 -34.76 -5.75
C ILE A 530 -7.78 -35.69 -6.66
N ASP A 531 -9.10 -35.50 -6.70
CA ASP A 531 -10.02 -36.26 -7.55
C ASP A 531 -10.93 -35.33 -8.39
N PRO A 532 -10.97 -35.49 -9.73
CA PRO A 532 -10.06 -36.32 -10.53
C PRO A 532 -8.60 -35.83 -10.41
N PRO A 533 -7.59 -36.62 -10.84
CA PRO A 533 -6.20 -36.14 -10.86
C PRO A 533 -6.05 -34.85 -11.68
N TYR A 534 -5.40 -33.84 -11.11
CA TYR A 534 -5.15 -32.58 -11.83
C TYR A 534 -4.19 -32.81 -13.01
N PRO A 535 -4.49 -32.36 -14.24
CA PRO A 535 -3.75 -32.74 -15.43
C PRO A 535 -2.46 -31.94 -15.68
N TYR A 536 -2.17 -30.93 -14.84
CA TYR A 536 -0.99 -30.07 -14.93
C TYR A 536 -0.74 -29.44 -16.31
N SER A 537 -1.83 -29.12 -17.02
CA SER A 537 -1.82 -28.57 -18.38
C SER A 537 -3.12 -27.80 -18.62
N ALA A 538 -3.23 -27.13 -19.77
CA ALA A 538 -4.44 -26.43 -20.20
C ALA A 538 -5.69 -27.32 -20.26
N ALA A 539 -5.54 -28.66 -20.23
CA ALA A 539 -6.64 -29.59 -20.11
C ALA A 539 -7.41 -29.49 -18.78
N ALA A 540 -6.88 -28.77 -17.78
CA ALA A 540 -7.60 -28.45 -16.55
C ALA A 540 -8.73 -27.43 -16.76
N ASN A 541 -8.73 -26.71 -17.89
CA ASN A 541 -9.69 -25.66 -18.16
C ASN A 541 -10.60 -26.05 -19.35
N PRO A 542 -11.78 -25.42 -19.47
CA PRO A 542 -12.34 -24.43 -18.54
C PRO A 542 -13.36 -25.08 -17.58
N GLN A 543 -13.61 -24.42 -16.44
CA GLN A 543 -14.65 -24.81 -15.45
C GLN A 543 -14.63 -26.29 -15.03
N GLN A 544 -13.45 -26.90 -14.90
CA GLN A 544 -13.34 -28.24 -14.36
C GLN A 544 -13.23 -28.20 -12.83
N ARG A 545 -13.88 -29.16 -12.18
CA ARG A 545 -13.95 -29.26 -10.73
C ARG A 545 -12.97 -30.32 -10.23
N PHE A 546 -12.11 -29.93 -9.29
CA PHE A 546 -11.13 -30.79 -8.64
C PHE A 546 -11.34 -30.76 -7.13
N THR A 547 -11.54 -31.94 -6.53
CA THR A 547 -11.76 -32.08 -5.09
C THR A 547 -10.46 -32.51 -4.42
N PHE A 548 -9.96 -31.65 -3.53
CA PHE A 548 -8.81 -31.91 -2.68
C PHE A 548 -9.32 -32.41 -1.34
N THR A 549 -8.93 -33.61 -0.93
CA THR A 549 -9.23 -34.16 0.41
C THR A 549 -7.93 -34.41 1.16
N PHE A 550 -7.93 -34.19 2.47
CA PHE A 550 -6.75 -34.31 3.33
C PHE A 550 -7.19 -34.68 4.76
N ASP A 551 -6.22 -34.99 5.62
CA ASP A 551 -6.50 -35.30 7.03
C ASP A 551 -7.12 -34.09 7.74
N ASP A 552 -8.00 -34.34 8.73
CA ASP A 552 -8.61 -33.28 9.54
C ASP A 552 -7.56 -32.33 10.13
N VAL A 553 -7.70 -31.04 9.83
CA VAL A 553 -6.76 -30.01 10.25
C VAL A 553 -7.49 -28.74 10.69
N VAL A 554 -6.97 -28.13 11.75
CA VAL A 554 -7.45 -26.86 12.29
C VAL A 554 -6.57 -25.73 11.80
N GLY A 555 -7.14 -24.63 11.34
CA GLY A 555 -6.39 -23.42 10.97
C GLY A 555 -7.26 -22.20 10.75
N ASP A 556 -6.63 -21.04 10.65
CA ASP A 556 -7.27 -19.73 10.42
C ASP A 556 -7.09 -19.25 8.96
N GLY A 557 -6.74 -20.16 8.06
CA GLY A 557 -6.66 -19.93 6.62
C GLY A 557 -6.42 -21.21 5.85
N VAL A 558 -6.81 -21.23 4.58
CA VAL A 558 -6.55 -22.32 3.63
C VAL A 558 -6.22 -21.73 2.27
N GLN A 559 -5.29 -22.34 1.54
CA GLN A 559 -5.00 -21.95 0.16
C GLN A 559 -4.66 -23.16 -0.70
N ILE A 560 -4.97 -23.08 -1.98
CA ILE A 560 -4.29 -23.85 -3.02
C ILE A 560 -3.10 -23.03 -3.52
N ILE A 561 -1.97 -23.70 -3.70
CA ILE A 561 -0.72 -23.06 -4.13
C ILE A 561 0.08 -24.00 -5.03
N GLY A 562 0.72 -23.45 -6.05
CA GLY A 562 1.55 -24.23 -6.97
C GLY A 562 2.25 -23.36 -8.01
N VAL A 563 2.95 -24.00 -8.94
CA VAL A 563 3.63 -23.33 -10.05
C VAL A 563 2.59 -23.05 -11.14
N PRO A 564 2.37 -21.79 -11.57
CA PRO A 564 1.45 -21.51 -12.67
C PRO A 564 2.02 -21.99 -14.00
N GLY A 565 1.15 -22.21 -14.98
CA GLY A 565 1.48 -22.75 -16.29
C GLY A 565 1.40 -21.73 -17.41
N GLY A 566 1.74 -22.20 -18.62
CA GLY A 566 1.75 -21.39 -19.83
C GLY A 566 2.94 -20.44 -19.94
N THR A 567 3.00 -19.69 -21.05
CA THR A 567 4.08 -18.73 -21.31
C THR A 567 3.95 -17.45 -20.48
N SER A 568 2.76 -17.18 -19.95
CA SER A 568 2.43 -15.98 -19.16
C SER A 568 2.31 -16.25 -17.66
N SER A 569 2.55 -17.49 -17.21
CA SER A 569 2.69 -17.86 -15.78
C SER A 569 1.56 -17.37 -14.87
N PHE A 570 0.31 -17.72 -15.18
CA PHE A 570 -0.84 -17.40 -14.34
C PHE A 570 -1.84 -18.56 -14.25
N THR A 571 -2.76 -18.51 -13.29
CA THR A 571 -3.86 -19.47 -13.11
C THR A 571 -5.21 -18.76 -13.13
N SER A 572 -6.31 -19.50 -13.36
CA SER A 572 -7.67 -18.95 -13.36
C SER A 572 -8.59 -19.74 -12.42
N VAL A 573 -9.54 -19.06 -11.79
CA VAL A 573 -10.48 -19.63 -10.82
C VAL A 573 -11.90 -19.13 -11.10
N ALA A 574 -12.87 -20.05 -11.04
CA ALA A 574 -14.31 -19.74 -11.12
C ALA A 574 -15.03 -19.95 -9.79
N GLU A 575 -14.52 -20.84 -8.92
CA GLU A 575 -15.00 -21.01 -7.54
C GLU A 575 -13.93 -21.79 -6.75
N LEU A 576 -13.75 -21.48 -5.48
CA LEU A 576 -12.93 -22.17 -4.51
C LEU A 576 -13.75 -22.38 -3.23
N GLU A 577 -14.15 -23.61 -2.97
CA GLU A 577 -15.00 -23.97 -1.84
C GLU A 577 -14.20 -24.68 -0.75
N VAL A 578 -14.57 -24.50 0.52
CA VAL A 578 -13.88 -25.10 1.67
C VAL A 578 -14.89 -25.79 2.58
N TYR A 579 -14.59 -27.02 2.99
CA TYR A 579 -15.49 -27.84 3.80
C TYR A 579 -14.77 -28.55 4.95
N TYR A 580 -15.58 -28.95 5.92
CA TYR A 580 -15.22 -29.94 6.94
C TYR A 580 -16.27 -31.06 6.90
N GLY A 581 -16.03 -32.09 6.08
CA GLY A 581 -16.93 -33.23 5.96
C GLY A 581 -16.75 -34.25 7.10
N ALA A 582 -17.73 -35.13 7.30
CA ALA A 582 -17.55 -36.27 8.19
C ALA A 582 -16.59 -37.27 7.53
N SER A 583 -15.51 -37.64 8.24
CA SER A 583 -14.48 -38.55 7.74
C SER A 583 -14.90 -40.02 7.68
#